data_AF-A0A379MPF8-F1
#
_entry.id   AF-A0A379MPF8-F1
#
_cell.length_a   1.000
_cell.length_b   1.000
_cell.length_c   1.000
_cell.angle_alpha   90.00
_cell.angle_beta   90.00
_cell.angle_gamma   90.00
#
_symmetry.space_group_name_H-M   'P 1'
#
loop_
_entity.id
_entity.type
_entity.pdbx_description
1 polymer ?
#
loop_
_entity_poly.entity_id
_entity_poly.type
_entity_poly.pdbx_seq_one_letter_code
_entity_poly.pdbx_strand_id
1 'polypeptide(L)' 'MLAVLDARADDVGLRIHWEMHVRAGGDPESVGLTAGAGHVFIYGPVRLNDHAVTHINAFLNALLRRERRIVEDQ' A
#
# COMPACT_ATOMS: atom_id res chain seq x y z
N MET A 1 0.98 -12.93 7.16
CA MET A 1 0.19 -11.67 7.17
C MET A 1 0.75 -10.66 6.17
N LEU A 2 2.03 -10.28 6.25
CA LEU A 2 2.63 -9.32 5.32
C LEU A 2 2.50 -9.73 3.85
N ALA A 3 2.84 -10.98 3.50
CA ALA A 3 2.69 -11.51 2.14
C ALA A 3 1.24 -11.49 1.61
N VAL A 4 0.24 -11.61 2.49
CA VAL A 4 -1.19 -11.54 2.10
C VAL A 4 -1.59 -10.10 1.78
N LEU A 5 -1.09 -9.14 2.57
CA LEU A 5 -1.30 -7.72 2.31
C LEU A 5 -0.56 -7.28 1.04
N ASP A 6 0.64 -7.79 0.83
CA ASP A 6 1.46 -7.50 -0.35
C ASP A 6 0.79 -8.03 -1.63
N ALA A 7 0.38 -9.29 -1.65
CA ALA A 7 -0.38 -9.86 -2.77
C ALA A 7 -1.68 -9.08 -3.07
N ARG A 8 -2.32 -8.52 -2.04
CA ARG A 8 -3.50 -7.67 -2.23
C ARG A 8 -3.13 -6.30 -2.79
N ALA A 9 -2.03 -5.70 -2.34
CA ALA A 9 -1.53 -4.45 -2.89
C ALA A 9 -1.22 -4.61 -4.38
N ASP A 10 -0.59 -5.74 -4.76
CA ASP A 10 -0.29 -6.09 -6.15
C ASP A 10 -1.58 -6.23 -7.00
N ASP A 11 -2.58 -7.01 -6.56
CA ASP A 11 -3.87 -7.13 -7.27
C ASP A 11 -4.59 -5.78 -7.44
N VAL A 12 -4.59 -4.94 -6.41
CA VAL A 12 -5.17 -3.59 -6.48
C VAL A 12 -4.39 -2.72 -7.46
N GLY A 13 -3.07 -2.75 -7.38
CA GLY A 13 -2.15 -2.03 -8.25
C GLY A 13 -2.39 -2.34 -9.72
N LEU A 14 -2.45 -3.64 -10.06
CA LEU A 14 -2.75 -4.11 -11.41
C LEU A 14 -4.06 -3.52 -11.96
N ARG A 15 -5.11 -3.43 -11.13
CA ARG A 15 -6.43 -2.91 -11.53
C ARG A 15 -6.46 -1.39 -11.71
N ILE A 16 -5.54 -0.67 -11.08
CA ILE A 16 -5.44 0.79 -11.18
C ILE A 16 -4.23 1.26 -11.98
N HIS A 17 -3.51 0.35 -12.63
CA HIS A 17 -2.30 0.59 -13.42
C HIS A 17 -1.13 1.20 -12.62
N TRP A 18 -0.96 0.77 -11.37
CA TRP A 18 0.16 1.13 -10.52
C TRP A 18 0.90 -0.13 -10.06
N GLU A 19 2.23 -0.10 -10.11
CA GLU A 19 3.02 -1.08 -9.36
C GLU A 19 2.87 -0.77 -7.87
N MET A 20 2.42 -1.73 -7.07
CA MET A 20 2.13 -1.49 -5.65
C MET A 20 2.59 -2.66 -4.79
N HIS A 21 3.22 -2.35 -3.65
CA HIS A 21 3.77 -3.34 -2.72
C HIS A 21 3.63 -2.88 -1.27
N VAL A 22 3.51 -3.82 -0.34
CA VAL A 22 3.65 -3.58 1.09
C VAL A 22 5.09 -3.87 1.50
N ARG A 23 5.79 -2.84 1.96
CA ARG A 23 7.21 -2.94 2.32
C ARG A 23 7.45 -2.58 3.77
N ALA A 24 8.50 -3.19 4.35
CA ALA A 24 9.02 -2.76 5.64
C ALA A 24 9.55 -1.32 5.53
N GLY A 25 9.43 -0.55 6.62
CA GLY A 25 10.02 0.77 6.73
C GLY A 25 11.52 0.71 7.00
N GLY A 26 12.05 1.77 7.63
CA GLY A 26 13.45 1.79 8.08
C GLY A 26 13.75 0.80 9.21
N ASP A 27 12.72 0.31 9.91
CA ASP A 27 12.79 -0.70 10.95
C ASP A 27 11.91 -1.92 10.60
N PRO A 28 12.25 -3.14 11.11
CA PRO A 28 11.54 -4.37 10.73
C PRO A 28 10.09 -4.46 11.22
N GLU A 29 9.69 -3.61 12.17
CA GLU A 29 8.35 -3.64 12.76
C GLU A 29 7.39 -2.66 12.10
N SER A 30 7.88 -1.72 11.30
CA SER A 30 7.06 -0.79 10.55
C SER A 30 6.84 -1.25 9.11
N VAL A 31 5.65 -1.01 8.59
CA VAL A 31 5.26 -1.36 7.22
C VAL A 31 4.49 -0.21 6.58
N GLY A 32 4.60 -0.09 5.27
CA GLY A 32 3.85 0.89 4.49
C GLY A 32 3.48 0.36 3.12
N LEU A 33 2.53 1.05 2.49
CA LEU A 33 2.12 0.80 1.11
C LEU A 33 2.95 1.70 0.20
N THR A 34 3.55 1.09 -0.81
CA THR A 34 4.39 1.77 -1.80
C THR A 34 3.76 1.72 -3.17
N ALA A 35 4.04 2.71 -4.01
CA ALA A 35 3.61 2.75 -5.39
C ALA A 35 4.69 3.24 -6.36
N GLY A 36 4.59 2.77 -7.61
CA GLY A 36 5.48 3.10 -8.72
C GLY A 36 6.84 2.41 -8.65
N ALA A 37 7.62 2.55 -9.72
CA ALA A 37 8.94 1.93 -9.85
C ALA A 37 9.94 2.38 -8.76
N GLY A 38 9.74 3.58 -8.20
CA GLY A 38 10.53 4.10 -7.09
C GLY A 38 10.13 3.55 -5.72
N HIS A 39 9.05 2.76 -5.64
CA HIS A 39 8.44 2.28 -4.40
C HIS A 39 8.23 3.39 -3.36
N VAL A 40 7.61 4.49 -3.80
CA VAL A 40 7.33 5.64 -2.95
C VAL A 40 6.23 5.28 -1.96
N PHE A 41 6.44 5.54 -0.67
CA PHE A 41 5.42 5.31 0.34
C PHE A 41 4.23 6.27 0.12
N ILE A 42 3.06 5.69 -0.17
CA ILE A 42 1.78 6.41 -0.28
C ILE A 42 0.91 6.26 0.98
N TYR A 43 1.32 5.36 1.88
CA TYR A 43 0.78 5.22 3.23
C TYR A 43 1.85 4.61 4.15
N GLY A 44 1.97 5.14 5.37
CA GLY A 44 2.98 4.72 6.34
C GLY A 44 4.39 5.25 6.02
N PRO A 45 5.45 4.63 6.57
CA PRO A 45 5.46 3.40 7.36
C PRO A 45 4.85 3.55 8.77
N VAL A 46 4.14 2.52 9.23
CA VAL A 46 3.48 2.44 10.56
C VAL A 46 3.74 1.08 11.21
N ARG A 47 3.72 1.01 12.55
CA ARG A 47 3.95 -0.26 13.27
C ARG A 47 2.93 -1.32 12.86
N LEU A 48 3.41 -2.53 12.56
CA LEU A 48 2.58 -3.66 12.13
C LEU A 48 1.73 -4.16 13.31
N ASN A 49 0.43 -3.89 13.24
CA ASN A 49 -0.60 -4.39 14.15
C ASN A 49 -1.94 -4.51 13.38
N ASP A 50 -2.96 -5.08 14.02
CA ASP A 50 -4.27 -5.31 13.39
C ASP A 50 -4.94 -4.01 12.89
N HIS A 51 -4.64 -2.90 13.54
CA HIS A 51 -5.14 -1.59 13.13
C HIS A 51 -4.47 -1.10 11.84
N ALA A 52 -3.15 -1.25 11.72
CA ALA A 52 -2.41 -0.97 10.49
C ALA A 52 -2.90 -1.83 9.32
N VAL A 53 -3.12 -3.13 9.57
CA VAL A 53 -3.70 -4.07 8.59
C VAL A 53 -5.06 -3.57 8.12
N THR A 54 -5.94 -3.16 9.04
CA THR A 54 -7.27 -2.63 8.74
C THR A 54 -7.20 -1.35 7.90
N HIS A 55 -6.31 -0.43 8.25
CA HIS A 55 -6.13 0.83 7.54
C HIS A 55 -5.55 0.65 6.12
N ILE A 56 -4.54 -0.20 5.95
CA ILE A 56 -4.01 -0.55 4.62
C ILE A 56 -5.14 -1.14 3.77
N ASN A 57 -5.91 -2.06 4.36
CA ASN A 57 -7.02 -2.70 3.66
C ASN A 57 -8.11 -1.72 3.24
N ALA A 58 -8.42 -0.73 4.07
CA ALA A 58 -9.37 0.34 3.76
C ALA A 58 -8.83 1.29 2.68
N PHE A 59 -7.53 1.63 2.72
CA PHE A 59 -6.88 2.46 1.72
C PHE A 59 -6.92 1.81 0.33
N LEU A 60 -6.59 0.52 0.24
CA LEU A 60 -6.67 -0.27 -1.00
C LEU A 60 -8.11 -0.33 -1.55
N ASN A 61 -9.12 -0.46 -0.67
CA ASN A 61 -10.53 -0.40 -1.08
C ASN A 61 -10.90 0.96 -1.66
N ALA A 62 -10.45 2.05 -1.05
CA ALA A 62 -10.73 3.40 -1.51
C ALA A 62 -10.10 3.66 -2.90
N LEU A 63 -8.91 3.12 -3.16
CA LEU A 63 -8.28 3.15 -4.49
C LEU A 63 -9.10 2.38 -5.53
N LEU A 64 -9.50 1.14 -5.22
CA LEU A 64 -10.33 0.31 -6.12
C LEU A 64 -11.68 0.97 -6.45
N ARG A 65 -12.30 1.60 -5.46
CA ARG A 65 -13.57 2.31 -5.61
C ARG A 65 -13.42 3.69 -6.26
N ARG A 66 -12.18 4.11 -6.56
CA ARG A 66 -11.84 5.44 -7.09
C ARG A 66 -12.26 6.60 -6.18
N GLU A 67 -12.44 6.33 -4.89
CA GLU A 67 -12.62 7.33 -3.84
C GLU A 67 -11.30 8.07 -3.57
N ARG A 68 -10.18 7.40 -3.86
CA ARG A 68 -8.82 7.95 -3.87
C ARG A 68 -8.14 7.59 -5.19
N ARG A 69 -7.15 8.40 -5.59
CA ARG A 69 -6.29 8.15 -6.75
C ARG A 69 -4.85 8.52 -6.45
N ILE A 70 -3.91 7.80 -7.04
CA ILE A 70 -2.49 8.15 -7.06
C ILE A 70 -2.26 9.00 -8.31
N VAL A 71 -1.52 10.09 -8.16
CA VAL A 71 -1.19 11.03 -9.25
C VAL A 71 0.31 11.27 -9.21
N GLU A 72 0.98 11.11 -10.34
CA GLU A 72 2.38 11.53 -10.48
C GLU A 72 2.45 13.05 -10.51
N ASP A 73 3.34 13.62 -9.71
CA ASP A 73 3.67 15.05 -9.81
C ASP A 73 4.52 15.28 -11.07
N GLN A 74 4.23 16.34 -11.82
CA GLN A 74 4.91 16.66 -13.09
C GLN A 74 6.12 17.56 -12.88
#